data_AF-A0A4Q3ZB09-F1
#
_entry.id   AF-A0A4Q3ZB09-F1
#
_cell.length_a   1.000
_cell.length_b   1.000
_cell.length_c   1.000
_cell.angle_alpha   90.00
_cell.angle_beta   90.00
_cell.angle_gamma   90.00
#
_symmetry.space_group_name_H-M   'P 1'
#
loop_
_entity.id
_entity.type
_entity.pdbx_description
1 polymer ?
#
loop_
_entity_poly.entity_id
_entity_poly.type
_entity_poly.pdbx_seq_one_letter_code
_entity_poly.pdbx_strand_id
1 'polypeptide(L)' 'MTSEHSGVRAVRKATPADLPAIYDICLRTADAGVDATALYGDPRMPGTVWAAPYAVLEPDFTFV' A
#
# COMPACT_ATOMS: atom_id res chain seq x y z
N MET A 1 -2.79 -8.84 -28.27
CA MET A 1 -1.42 -8.42 -27.92
C MET A 1 -1.24 -8.64 -26.42
N THR A 2 -1.02 -9.90 -26.04
CA THR A 2 -0.86 -10.34 -24.65
C THR A 2 0.58 -10.05 -24.23
N SER A 3 0.80 -9.00 -23.45
CA SER A 3 2.09 -8.78 -22.80
C SER A 3 2.16 -9.70 -21.58
N GLU A 4 2.96 -10.75 -21.67
CA GLU A 4 3.30 -11.59 -20.52
C GLU A 4 4.10 -10.76 -19.51
N HIS A 5 3.51 -10.46 -18.35
CA HIS A 5 4.26 -9.99 -17.20
C HIS A 5 4.89 -11.19 -16.49
N SER A 6 5.93 -11.77 -17.10
CA SER A 6 6.75 -12.82 -16.48
C SER A 6 7.74 -12.18 -15.50
N GLY A 7 7.21 -11.72 -14.37
CA GLY A 7 7.98 -11.36 -13.19
C GLY A 7 7.61 -12.30 -12.06
N VAL A 8 8.59 -12.82 -11.33
CA VAL A 8 8.33 -13.59 -10.11
C VAL A 8 7.58 -12.68 -9.12
N ARG A 9 6.37 -13.09 -8.74
CA ARG A 9 5.65 -12.52 -7.61
C ARG A 9 6.05 -13.30 -6.36
N ALA A 10 6.58 -12.61 -5.36
CA ALA A 10 6.97 -13.20 -4.09
C ALA A 10 6.52 -12.30 -2.95
N VAL A 11 6.06 -12.91 -1.86
CA VAL A 11 5.76 -12.22 -0.61
C VAL A 11 7.05 -12.06 0.18
N ARG A 12 7.35 -10.85 0.65
CA ARG A 12 8.56 -10.53 1.42
C ARG A 12 8.25 -9.55 2.54
N LYS A 13 9.19 -9.40 3.47
CA LYS A 13 9.12 -8.31 4.46
C LYS A 13 9.08 -6.96 3.76
N ALA A 14 8.21 -6.08 4.25
CA ALA A 14 8.22 -4.69 3.83
C ALA A 14 9.50 -4.00 4.29
N THR A 15 9.94 -3.04 3.50
CA THR A 15 11.07 -2.16 3.80
C THR A 15 10.57 -0.71 3.80
N PRO A 16 11.34 0.25 4.35
CA PRO A 16 10.96 1.66 4.28
C PRO A 16 10.74 2.17 2.84
N ALA A 17 11.37 1.55 1.83
CA ALA A 17 11.19 1.89 0.42
C ALA A 17 9.80 1.52 -0.13
N ASP A 18 9.07 0.63 0.55
CA ASP A 18 7.71 0.23 0.16
C ASP A 18 6.65 1.22 0.65
N LEU A 19 6.99 2.14 1.57
CA LEU A 19 6.04 3.09 2.15
C LEU A 19 5.22 3.86 1.10
N PRO A 20 5.81 4.44 0.03
CA PRO A 20 5.03 5.12 -0.99
C PRO A 20 3.96 4.23 -1.64
N ALA A 21 4.29 2.95 -1.90
CA ALA A 21 3.35 1.99 -2.46
C ALA A 21 2.28 1.57 -1.45
N ILE A 22 2.66 1.41 -0.18
CA ILE A 22 1.72 1.13 0.91
C ILE A 22 0.70 2.27 1.07
N TYR A 23 1.14 3.53 0.98
CA TYR A 23 0.25 4.70 0.97
C TYR A 23 -0.71 4.68 -0.22
N ASP A 24 -0.19 4.48 -1.43
CA ASP A 24 -1.00 4.47 -2.66
C ASP A 24 -2.05 3.34 -2.65
N ILE A 25 -1.63 2.11 -2.32
CA ILE A 25 -2.53 0.96 -2.25
C ILE A 25 -3.61 1.20 -1.20
N CYS A 26 -3.24 1.69 -0.01
CA CYS A 26 -4.21 1.97 1.05
C CYS A 26 -5.26 2.99 0.60
N LEU A 27 -4.85 4.11 -0.02
CA LEU A 27 -5.77 5.12 -0.56
C LEU A 27 -6.71 4.52 -1.63
N ARG A 28 -6.15 3.76 -2.57
CA ARG A 28 -6.90 3.18 -3.70
C ARG A 28 -7.83 2.02 -3.31
N THR A 29 -7.84 1.66 -2.03
CA THR A 29 -8.76 0.65 -1.47
C THR A 29 -9.56 1.15 -0.27
N ALA A 30 -9.44 2.43 0.10
CA ALA A 30 -10.02 2.97 1.33
C ALA A 30 -11.54 3.25 1.24
N ASP A 31 -12.17 3.11 0.07
CA ASP A 31 -13.63 3.24 -0.09
C ASP A 31 -14.28 1.85 -0.14
N ALA A 32 -14.35 1.17 1.01
CA ALA A 32 -14.86 -0.20 1.10
C ALA A 32 -14.23 -1.16 0.07
N GLY A 33 -12.93 -1.00 -0.20
CA GLY A 33 -12.17 -1.76 -1.21
C GLY A 33 -12.09 -1.11 -2.59
N VAL A 34 -12.77 0.02 -2.80
CA VAL A 34 -12.73 0.85 -4.02
C VAL A 34 -11.78 2.04 -3.80
N ASP A 35 -11.46 2.73 -4.90
CA ASP A 35 -10.58 3.89 -4.92
C ASP A 35 -11.18 5.10 -4.19
N ALA A 36 -10.54 5.53 -3.11
CA ALA A 36 -10.96 6.66 -2.30
C ALA A 36 -10.25 7.99 -2.64
N THR A 37 -9.53 8.08 -3.76
CA THR A 37 -8.78 9.30 -4.14
C THR A 37 -9.65 10.56 -4.13
N ALA A 38 -10.93 10.44 -4.48
CA ALA A 38 -11.87 11.56 -4.47
C ALA A 38 -12.46 11.88 -3.07
N LEU A 39 -12.27 11.02 -2.07
CA LEU A 39 -12.88 11.15 -0.73
C LEU A 39 -11.98 11.88 0.28
N TYR A 40 -10.67 11.89 0.05
CA TYR A 40 -9.70 12.45 0.99
C TYR A 40 -8.99 13.68 0.42
N GLY A 41 -9.05 14.81 1.15
CA GLY A 41 -8.34 16.03 0.78
C GLY A 41 -6.81 15.93 0.90
N ASP A 42 -6.31 15.13 1.86
CA ASP A 42 -4.91 14.70 1.90
C ASP A 42 -4.82 13.24 1.44
N PRO A 43 -4.21 12.94 0.28
CA PRO A 43 -4.11 11.58 -0.24
C PRO A 43 -3.28 10.64 0.65
N ARG A 44 -2.46 11.17 1.58
CA ARG A 44 -1.70 10.34 2.52
C ARG A 44 -2.52 9.92 3.73
N MET A 45 -3.61 10.60 4.03
CA MET A 45 -4.36 10.39 5.28
C MET A 45 -4.74 8.91 5.50
N PRO A 46 -5.30 8.17 4.52
CA PRO A 46 -5.63 6.76 4.71
C PRO A 46 -4.42 5.91 5.09
N GLY A 47 -3.32 6.05 4.34
CA GLY A 47 -2.09 5.31 4.61
C GLY A 47 -1.48 5.66 5.97
N THR A 48 -1.57 6.93 6.41
CA THR A 48 -1.06 7.35 7.72
C THR A 48 -1.83 6.71 8.87
N VAL A 49 -3.14 6.52 8.73
CA VAL A 49 -3.98 5.97 9.79
C VAL A 49 -3.95 4.44 9.80
N TRP A 50 -4.05 3.80 8.63
CA TRP A 50 -4.35 2.37 8.56
C TRP A 50 -3.21 1.47 8.08
N ALA A 51 -2.12 2.02 7.52
CA ALA A 51 -1.10 1.19 6.87
C ALA A 51 0.34 1.50 7.33
N ALA A 52 0.81 2.72 7.13
CA ALA A 52 2.19 3.13 7.41
C ALA A 52 2.66 2.87 8.85
N PRO A 53 1.84 3.04 9.91
CA PRO A 53 2.27 2.75 11.27
C PRO A 53 2.71 1.31 11.49
N TYR A 54 2.05 0.34 10.84
CA TYR A 54 2.45 -1.07 10.91
C TYR A 54 3.83 -1.29 10.29
N ALA A 55 4.07 -0.70 9.11
CA ALA A 55 5.34 -0.81 8.41
C ALA A 55 6.51 -0.13 9.14
N VAL A 56 6.23 0.91 9.94
CA VAL A 56 7.25 1.72 10.64
C VAL A 56 7.52 1.22 12.06
N LEU A 57 6.47 0.92 12.82
CA LEU A 57 6.58 0.57 14.24
C LEU A 57 6.76 -0.93 14.45
N GLU A 58 6.17 -1.75 13.58
CA GLU A 58 6.12 -3.22 13.68
C GLU A 58 6.52 -3.88 12.34
N PRO A 59 7.70 -3.57 11.78
CA PRO A 59 8.11 -4.05 10.45
C PRO A 59 8.21 -5.58 10.38
N ASP A 60 8.42 -6.24 11.51
CA ASP A 60 8.42 -7.70 11.64
C ASP A 60 7.06 -8.34 11.37
N PHE A 61 5.98 -7.57 11.22
CA PHE A 61 4.66 -8.09 10.89
C PHE A 61 4.12 -7.56 9.56
N THR A 62 4.91 -6.77 8.83
CA THR A 62 4.48 -6.15 7.56
C THR A 62 5.11 -6.85 6.36
N PHE A 63 4.28 -7.22 5.38
CA PHE A 63 4.70 -7.90 4.16
C PHE A 63 4.09 -7.22 2.93
N VAL A 64 4.79 -7.35 1.81
CA VAL A 64 4.35 -6.94 0.47
C VAL A 64 4.56 -8.07 -0.53
#